data_AF-A0A1E1WGX3-F1
#
_entry.id   AF-A0A1E1WGX3-F1
#
_cell.length_a   1.000
_cell.length_b   1.000
_cell.length_c   1.000
_cell.angle_alpha   90.00
_cell.angle_beta   90.00
_cell.angle_gamma   90.00
#
_symmetry.space_group_name_H-M   'P 1'
#
loop_
_entity.id
_entity.type
_entity.pdbx_description
1 polymer ?
#
loop_
_entity_poly.entity_id
_entity_poly.type
_entity_poly.pdbx_seq_one_letter_code
_entity_poly.pdbx_strand_id
1 'polypeptide(L)'
;MALVMLPCDLPWWTSVQRHLKHLLLASSASKLTASMLKIHDMCNIGIDPDDDIKDPDLMKGLEQFLEEEMDEEERRNFLDNTIRIMVNRALHLKRWRPPKGLMFSLQQQSDVTELDYNFVSALVAHAFFSTFPKRTLKTHPTLQDFNFTHFFKNLHRKSQRNKLKSLLHYFEWLDKNNNEGSIKLSRQVMTAKQWLTIEDWLECTLPLCKLLVRHE
;
A
#
# COMPACT_ATOMS: atom_id res chain seq x y z
N MET A 1 14.75 -17.95 0.65
CA MET A 1 13.47 -17.22 0.80
C MET A 1 13.77 -15.74 0.67
N ALA A 2 13.05 -15.02 -0.19
CA ALA A 2 13.29 -13.60 -0.44
C ALA A 2 12.41 -12.74 0.47
N LEU A 3 13.03 -11.82 1.21
CA LEU A 3 12.33 -10.89 2.11
C LEU A 3 12.02 -9.58 1.41
N VAL A 4 10.84 -9.02 1.72
CA VAL A 4 10.49 -7.66 1.34
C VAL A 4 11.31 -6.70 2.20
N MET A 5 12.03 -5.79 1.56
CA MET A 5 12.72 -4.70 2.25
C MET A 5 11.68 -3.69 2.74
N LEU A 6 11.50 -3.60 4.06
CA LEU A 6 10.57 -2.65 4.68
C LEU A 6 11.26 -1.31 4.97
N PRO A 7 10.54 -0.19 5.04
CA PRO A 7 11.11 1.11 5.39
C PRO A 7 11.88 1.10 6.73
N CYS A 8 11.43 0.29 7.70
CA CYS A 8 12.08 0.16 9.00
C CYS A 8 13.38 -0.66 8.98
N ASP A 9 13.70 -1.30 7.85
CA ASP A 9 14.89 -2.12 7.67
C ASP A 9 16.03 -1.31 7.00
N LEU A 10 15.72 -0.11 6.52
CA LEU A 10 16.67 0.77 5.86
C LEU A 10 17.60 1.46 6.89
N PRO A 11 18.88 1.68 6.55
CA PRO A 11 19.83 2.36 7.44
C PRO A 11 19.38 3.77 7.88
N TRP A 12 18.61 4.45 7.03
CA TRP A 12 18.09 5.79 7.28
C TRP A 12 16.69 5.82 7.92
N TRP A 13 16.21 4.72 8.51
CA TRP A 13 14.90 4.65 9.16
C TRP A 13 14.64 5.82 10.15
N THR A 14 15.64 6.21 10.94
CA THR A 14 15.53 7.36 11.86
C THR A 14 15.20 8.67 11.13
N SER A 15 15.74 8.88 9.93
CA SER A 15 15.41 10.04 9.09
C SER A 15 13.99 9.92 8.54
N VAL A 16 13.56 8.73 8.10
CA VAL A 16 12.16 8.48 7.69
C VAL A 16 11.19 8.82 8.82
N GLN A 17 11.46 8.37 10.04
CA GLN A 17 10.63 8.68 11.21
C GLN A 17 10.55 10.20 11.48
N ARG A 18 11.67 10.92 11.33
CA ARG A 18 11.70 12.38 11.49
C ARG A 18 10.82 13.07 10.44
N HIS A 19 10.92 12.66 9.18
CA HIS A 19 10.08 13.22 8.11
C HIS A 19 8.60 12.86 8.28
N LEU A 20 8.28 11.63 8.68
CA LEU A 20 6.90 11.23 9.00
C LEU A 20 6.31 12.09 10.13
N LYS A 21 7.07 12.36 11.19
CA LYS A 21 6.64 13.27 12.26
C LYS A 21 6.46 14.71 11.77
N HIS A 22 7.28 15.16 10.82
CA HIS A 22 7.14 16.49 10.23
C HIS A 22 5.83 16.68 9.45
N LEU A 23 5.24 15.59 8.92
CA LEU A 23 3.91 15.65 8.28
C LEU A 23 2.82 16.16 9.22
N LEU A 24 2.96 15.92 10.53
CA LEU A 24 2.02 16.39 11.56
C LEU A 24 2.01 17.90 11.74
N LEU A 25 3.02 18.61 11.21
CA LEU A 25 3.12 20.07 11.28
C LEU A 25 2.49 20.76 10.06
N ALA A 26 1.99 19.99 9.10
CA ALA A 26 1.42 20.55 7.88
C ALA A 26 0.07 21.21 8.16
N SER A 27 0.03 22.53 8.03
CA SER A 27 -1.18 23.34 8.23
C SER A 27 -2.01 23.54 6.95
N SER A 28 -1.60 22.96 5.83
CA SER A 28 -2.25 23.10 4.52
C SER A 28 -1.88 21.95 3.59
N ALA A 29 -2.66 21.74 2.52
CA ALA A 29 -2.40 20.69 1.53
C ALA A 29 -1.00 20.85 0.92
N SER A 30 -0.64 22.06 0.51
CA SER A 30 0.67 22.37 -0.10
C SER A 30 1.86 22.04 0.81
N LYS A 31 1.77 22.34 2.12
CA LYS A 31 2.83 21.99 3.08
C LYS A 31 2.95 20.48 3.28
N LEU A 32 1.82 19.78 3.28
CA LEU A 32 1.77 18.32 3.40
C LEU A 32 2.39 17.67 2.17
N THR A 33 1.93 18.03 0.97
CA THR A 33 2.41 17.46 -0.30
C THR A 33 3.89 17.75 -0.52
N ALA A 34 4.37 18.95 -0.18
CA ALA A 34 5.80 19.28 -0.22
C ALA A 34 6.63 18.41 0.76
N SER A 35 6.10 18.11 1.94
CA SER A 35 6.76 17.22 2.90
C SER A 35 6.75 15.76 2.44
N MET A 36 5.65 15.30 1.82
CA MET A 36 5.56 13.97 1.20
C MET A 36 6.51 13.83 0.01
N LEU A 37 6.68 14.88 -0.81
CA LEU A 37 7.64 14.87 -1.91
C LEU A 37 9.08 14.72 -1.39
N LYS A 38 9.45 15.40 -0.29
CA LYS A 38 10.75 15.19 0.36
C LYS A 38 10.96 13.76 0.86
N ILE A 39 9.90 13.14 1.39
CA ILE A 39 9.94 11.71 1.80
C ILE A 39 10.19 10.84 0.58
N HIS A 40 9.42 11.04 -0.49
CA HIS A 40 9.57 10.32 -1.75
C HIS A 40 11.00 10.43 -2.29
N ASP A 41 11.54 11.64 -2.40
CA ASP A 41 12.88 11.87 -2.95
C ASP A 41 13.99 11.23 -2.11
N MET A 42 13.77 11.05 -0.81
CA MET A 42 14.69 10.37 0.09
C MET A 42 14.56 8.84 0.06
N CYS A 43 13.34 8.32 -0.14
CA CYS A 43 13.06 6.88 0.03
C CYS A 43 12.96 6.12 -1.29
N ASN A 44 12.41 6.75 -2.32
CA ASN A 44 12.10 6.14 -3.61
C ASN A 44 13.29 6.22 -4.57
N ILE A 45 14.49 5.88 -4.06
CA ILE A 45 15.74 5.93 -4.82
C ILE A 45 15.82 4.67 -5.70
N GLY A 46 16.03 4.84 -7.01
CA GLY A 46 16.42 3.75 -7.90
C GLY A 46 17.83 3.24 -7.59
N ILE A 47 18.11 1.98 -7.92
CA ILE A 47 19.51 1.49 -7.91
C ILE A 47 20.29 2.08 -9.10
N ASP A 48 19.59 2.54 -10.13
CA ASP A 48 20.17 3.12 -11.34
C ASP A 48 20.05 4.65 -11.31
N PRO A 49 21.16 5.41 -11.40
CA PRO A 49 21.14 6.87 -11.42
C PRO A 49 20.36 7.46 -12.61
N ASP A 50 20.19 6.70 -13.70
CA ASP A 50 19.41 7.14 -14.87
C ASP A 50 17.89 6.96 -14.67
N ASP A 51 17.45 6.20 -13.65
CA ASP A 51 16.03 5.97 -13.35
C ASP A 51 15.39 7.12 -12.52
N ASP A 52 16.19 8.09 -12.06
CA ASP A 52 15.79 9.13 -11.09
C ASP A 52 15.41 10.46 -11.77
N ILE A 53 14.45 10.41 -12.70
CA ILE A 53 13.78 11.62 -13.19
C ILE A 53 12.88 12.16 -12.07
N LYS A 54 13.28 13.30 -11.50
CA LYS A 54 12.48 14.00 -10.49
C LYS A 54 11.27 14.65 -11.16
N ASP A 55 10.09 14.23 -10.73
CA ASP A 55 8.83 14.84 -11.13
C ASP A 55 8.34 15.77 -10.01
N PRO A 56 8.50 17.10 -10.15
CA PRO A 56 8.06 18.04 -9.12
C PRO A 56 6.53 18.06 -8.95
N ASP A 57 5.78 17.63 -9.96
CA ASP A 57 4.31 17.59 -9.95
C ASP A 57 3.76 16.27 -9.41
N LEU A 58 4.61 15.36 -8.89
CA LEU A 58 4.23 14.03 -8.41
C LEU A 58 3.08 14.06 -7.39
N MET A 59 3.07 15.05 -6.50
CA MET A 59 2.09 15.20 -5.43
C MET A 59 0.95 16.17 -5.77
N LYS A 60 1.00 16.81 -6.94
CA LYS A 60 0.05 17.85 -7.34
C LYS A 60 -1.39 17.36 -7.40
N GLY A 61 -1.60 16.13 -7.87
CA GLY A 61 -2.93 15.52 -7.91
C GLY A 61 -3.55 15.32 -6.52
N LEU A 62 -2.73 15.06 -5.49
CA LEU A 62 -3.20 15.00 -4.10
C LEU A 62 -3.51 16.41 -3.57
N GLU A 63 -2.65 17.39 -3.86
CA GLU A 63 -2.87 18.77 -3.46
C GLU A 63 -4.19 19.32 -4.03
N GLN A 64 -4.43 19.15 -5.33
CA GLN A 64 -5.67 19.53 -5.98
C GLN A 64 -6.88 18.82 -5.39
N PHE A 65 -6.78 17.51 -5.10
CA PHE A 65 -7.86 16.78 -4.45
C PHE A 65 -8.23 17.38 -3.08
N LEU A 66 -7.24 17.74 -2.27
CA LEU A 66 -7.49 18.31 -0.94
C LEU A 66 -8.07 19.73 -1.02
N GLU A 67 -7.65 20.52 -2.00
CA GLU A 67 -8.11 21.92 -2.14
C GLU A 67 -9.44 22.05 -2.88
N GLU A 68 -9.70 21.22 -3.89
CA GLU A 68 -10.84 21.38 -4.81
C GLU A 68 -12.00 20.39 -4.55
N GLU A 69 -11.73 19.23 -3.95
CA GLU A 69 -12.74 18.14 -3.81
C GLU A 69 -13.13 17.84 -2.36
N MET A 70 -12.39 18.38 -1.40
CA MET A 70 -12.73 18.35 0.02
C MET A 70 -13.25 19.72 0.46
N ASP A 71 -14.30 19.74 1.27
CA ASP A 71 -14.70 20.96 1.95
C ASP A 71 -13.73 21.33 3.10
N GLU A 72 -13.93 22.51 3.69
CA GLU A 72 -13.09 23.02 4.78
C GLU A 72 -13.07 22.12 6.02
N GLU A 73 -14.17 21.43 6.32
CA GLU A 73 -14.26 20.52 7.46
C GLU A 73 -13.56 19.19 7.17
N GLU A 74 -13.83 18.59 6.01
CA GLU A 74 -13.18 17.39 5.52
C GLU A 74 -11.66 17.57 5.47
N ARG A 75 -11.18 18.69 4.92
CA ARG A 75 -9.76 19.00 4.81
C ARG A 75 -9.10 19.20 6.18
N ARG A 76 -9.74 19.91 7.10
CA ARG A 76 -9.22 20.07 8.48
C ARG A 76 -9.17 18.73 9.20
N ASN A 77 -10.23 17.95 9.15
CA ASN A 77 -10.24 16.60 9.74
C ASN A 77 -9.14 15.71 9.14
N PHE A 78 -8.93 15.78 7.82
CA PHE A 78 -7.85 15.04 7.17
C PHE A 78 -6.47 15.45 7.71
N LEU A 79 -6.16 16.75 7.77
CA LEU A 79 -4.85 17.26 8.21
C LEU A 79 -4.61 17.04 9.71
N ASP A 80 -5.61 17.30 10.55
CA ASP A 80 -5.47 17.28 12.01
C ASP A 80 -5.63 15.87 12.61
N ASN A 81 -6.44 15.02 11.96
CA ASN A 81 -6.77 13.70 12.49
C ASN A 81 -6.28 12.56 11.59
N THR A 82 -6.72 12.50 10.34
CA THR A 82 -6.45 11.33 9.47
C THR A 82 -4.95 11.15 9.21
N ILE A 83 -4.21 12.22 8.93
CA ILE A 83 -2.75 12.19 8.83
C ILE A 83 -2.10 11.75 10.14
N ARG A 84 -2.58 12.22 11.30
CA ARG A 84 -2.07 11.79 12.61
C ARG A 84 -2.17 10.29 12.79
N ILE A 85 -3.32 9.71 12.45
CA ILE A 85 -3.57 8.26 12.52
C ILE A 85 -2.59 7.52 11.61
N MET A 86 -2.50 7.91 10.35
CA MET A 86 -1.63 7.27 9.35
C MET A 86 -0.15 7.34 9.74
N VAL A 87 0.33 8.50 10.19
CA VAL A 87 1.71 8.68 10.68
C VAL A 87 1.97 7.79 11.90
N ASN A 88 1.03 7.74 12.85
CA ASN A 88 1.18 6.90 14.03
C ASN A 88 1.30 5.41 13.65
N ARG A 89 0.49 4.93 12.70
CA ARG A 89 0.59 3.56 12.17
C ARG A 89 1.95 3.32 11.52
N ALA A 90 2.39 4.22 10.64
CA ALA A 90 3.69 4.11 9.97
C ALA A 90 4.87 4.07 10.97
N LEU A 91 4.88 4.94 11.99
CA LEU A 91 5.94 4.96 13.00
C LEU A 91 6.05 3.65 13.80
N HIS A 92 4.95 2.91 13.93
CA HIS A 92 4.89 1.62 14.63
C HIS A 92 5.22 0.41 13.75
N LEU A 93 5.58 0.59 12.48
CA LEU A 93 5.90 -0.51 11.56
C LEU A 93 6.90 -1.51 12.16
N LYS A 94 8.00 -1.02 12.75
CA LYS A 94 9.03 -1.89 13.35
C LYS A 94 8.50 -2.73 14.52
N ARG A 95 7.54 -2.21 15.28
CA ARG A 95 6.91 -2.90 16.42
C ARG A 95 5.99 -4.03 15.94
N TRP A 96 5.24 -3.80 14.86
CA TRP A 96 4.24 -4.76 14.37
C TRP A 96 4.77 -5.68 13.27
N ARG A 97 5.98 -5.45 12.77
CA ARG A 97 6.64 -6.32 11.81
C ARG A 97 6.74 -7.76 12.37
N PRO A 98 6.36 -8.78 11.57
CA PRO A 98 6.56 -10.18 11.97
C PRO A 98 8.04 -10.47 12.30
N PRO A 99 8.35 -11.30 13.31
CA PRO A 99 9.73 -11.61 13.69
C PRO A 99 10.57 -12.16 12.53
N LYS A 100 9.95 -12.96 11.65
CA LYS A 100 10.59 -13.53 10.46
C LYS A 100 10.69 -12.55 9.27
N GLY A 101 10.17 -11.33 9.43
CA GLY A 101 10.01 -10.36 8.34
C GLY A 101 8.81 -10.67 7.44
N LEU A 102 8.63 -9.84 6.41
CA LEU A 102 7.63 -10.05 5.38
C LEU A 102 8.28 -10.77 4.19
N MET A 103 7.73 -11.92 3.79
CA MET A 103 8.25 -12.71 2.69
C MET A 103 7.55 -12.37 1.37
N PHE A 104 8.27 -12.49 0.26
CA PHE A 104 7.63 -12.43 -1.06
C PHE A 104 6.80 -13.69 -1.32
N SER A 105 5.61 -13.51 -1.88
CA SER A 105 4.80 -14.62 -2.41
C SER A 105 5.27 -14.95 -3.84
N LEU A 106 6.10 -15.98 -3.96
CA LEU A 106 6.81 -16.31 -5.20
C LEU A 106 5.97 -17.15 -6.17
N GLN A 107 6.26 -17.01 -7.48
CA GLN A 107 5.62 -17.81 -8.52
C GLN A 107 5.88 -19.31 -8.31
N GLN A 108 4.89 -20.14 -8.61
CA GLN A 108 4.95 -21.60 -8.46
C GLN A 108 5.27 -22.12 -7.04
N GLN A 109 5.18 -21.26 -6.02
CA GLN A 109 5.33 -21.65 -4.62
C GLN A 109 4.01 -21.45 -3.90
N SER A 110 3.41 -22.55 -3.43
CA SER A 110 2.27 -22.46 -2.53
C SER A 110 2.74 -21.89 -1.20
N ASP A 111 2.04 -20.90 -0.68
CA ASP A 111 2.39 -20.29 0.60
C ASP A 111 1.14 -19.77 1.31
N VAL A 112 1.22 -19.70 2.63
CA VAL A 112 0.19 -19.17 3.50
C VAL A 112 0.87 -18.30 4.54
N THR A 113 0.56 -17.01 4.51
CA THR A 113 1.06 -16.04 5.48
C THR A 113 -0.11 -15.39 6.21
N GLU A 114 0.01 -15.28 7.52
CA GLU A 114 -0.93 -14.57 8.37
C GLU A 114 -0.31 -13.25 8.83
N LEU A 115 -1.03 -12.14 8.64
CA LEU A 115 -0.56 -10.79 8.94
C LEU A 115 -1.51 -10.10 9.91
N ASP A 116 -0.96 -9.52 10.97
CA ASP A 116 -1.71 -8.69 11.93
C ASP A 116 -2.30 -7.45 11.25
N TYR A 117 -3.53 -7.07 11.59
CA TYR A 117 -4.18 -5.89 11.01
C TYR A 117 -3.41 -4.59 11.26
N ASN A 118 -2.75 -4.43 12.40
CA ASN A 118 -1.92 -3.26 12.69
C ASN A 118 -0.72 -3.23 11.74
N PHE A 119 -0.08 -4.36 11.49
CA PHE A 119 1.01 -4.45 10.51
C PHE A 119 0.54 -4.08 9.10
N VAL A 120 -0.59 -4.63 8.64
CA VAL A 120 -1.16 -4.32 7.33
C VAL A 120 -1.49 -2.83 7.20
N SER A 121 -2.13 -2.24 8.20
CA SER A 121 -2.45 -0.81 8.20
C SER A 121 -1.20 0.08 8.15
N ALA A 122 -0.12 -0.33 8.82
CA ALA A 122 1.17 0.36 8.74
C ALA A 122 1.76 0.27 7.33
N LEU A 123 1.72 -0.89 6.67
CA LEU A 123 2.17 -1.03 5.28
C LEU A 123 1.40 -0.11 4.33
N VAL A 124 0.07 -0.02 4.48
CA VAL A 124 -0.76 0.86 3.66
C VAL A 124 -0.45 2.34 3.92
N ALA A 125 -0.20 2.74 5.17
CA ALA A 125 0.26 4.09 5.48
C ALA A 125 1.61 4.40 4.83
N HIS A 126 2.54 3.45 4.87
CA HIS A 126 3.84 3.58 4.21
C HIS A 126 3.75 3.66 2.67
N ALA A 127 2.80 2.96 2.06
CA ALA A 127 2.48 3.07 0.64
C ALA A 127 1.96 4.47 0.28
N PHE A 128 1.03 5.00 1.10
CA PHE A 128 0.49 6.35 0.95
C PHE A 128 1.59 7.41 1.02
N PHE A 129 2.48 7.33 2.02
CA PHE A 129 3.61 8.25 2.18
C PHE A 129 4.78 7.97 1.22
N SER A 130 4.65 6.97 0.34
CA SER A 130 5.67 6.62 -0.66
C SER A 130 7.06 6.38 -0.06
N THR A 131 7.11 5.64 1.03
CA THR A 131 8.33 5.40 1.82
C THR A 131 9.04 4.09 1.46
N PHE A 132 8.44 3.23 0.61
CA PHE A 132 9.13 2.03 0.17
C PHE A 132 10.22 2.37 -0.85
N PRO A 133 11.33 1.62 -0.87
CA PRO A 133 12.29 1.68 -1.96
C PRO A 133 11.62 1.42 -3.32
N LYS A 134 12.11 2.10 -4.36
CA LYS A 134 11.56 2.00 -5.71
C LYS A 134 11.69 0.58 -6.22
N ARG A 135 10.57 0.02 -6.68
CA ARG A 135 10.58 -1.21 -7.48
C ARG A 135 10.67 -0.83 -8.94
N THR A 136 11.66 -1.38 -9.63
CA THR A 136 11.92 -1.14 -11.05
C THR A 136 11.86 -2.46 -11.80
N LEU A 137 11.74 -2.41 -13.12
CA LEU A 137 11.83 -3.61 -13.95
C LEU A 137 13.16 -4.36 -13.76
N LYS A 138 14.22 -3.67 -13.34
CA LYS A 138 15.53 -4.28 -13.05
C LYS A 138 15.57 -4.97 -11.69
N THR A 139 14.98 -4.35 -10.66
CA THR A 139 15.03 -4.89 -9.29
C THR A 139 13.96 -5.94 -9.03
N HIS A 140 12.75 -5.74 -9.56
CA HIS A 140 11.58 -6.59 -9.32
C HIS A 140 10.68 -6.64 -10.58
N PRO A 141 11.14 -7.27 -11.69
CA PRO A 141 10.48 -7.22 -13.01
C PRO A 141 9.00 -7.64 -13.01
N THR A 142 8.63 -8.54 -12.11
CA THR A 142 7.30 -9.14 -12.05
C THR A 142 6.42 -8.56 -10.94
N LEU A 143 6.90 -7.57 -10.18
CA LEU A 143 6.16 -6.96 -9.08
C LEU A 143 5.80 -5.51 -9.40
N GLN A 144 4.59 -5.13 -9.04
CA GLN A 144 4.15 -3.75 -9.13
C GLN A 144 4.79 -2.89 -8.05
N ASP A 145 4.89 -1.59 -8.33
CA ASP A 145 5.22 -0.61 -7.32
C ASP A 145 4.11 -0.58 -6.26
N PHE A 146 4.54 -0.47 -5.00
CA PHE A 146 3.64 -0.47 -3.86
C PHE A 146 3.29 0.97 -3.42
N ASN A 147 4.13 1.95 -3.77
CA ASN A 147 3.93 3.34 -3.42
C ASN A 147 2.76 3.97 -4.21
N PHE A 148 2.16 5.01 -3.63
CA PHE A 148 0.97 5.68 -4.18
C PHE A 148 1.29 6.83 -5.17
N THR A 149 2.54 6.97 -5.57
CA THR A 149 3.01 8.02 -6.48
C THR A 149 2.16 8.14 -7.76
N HIS A 150 1.90 7.02 -8.43
CA HIS A 150 1.01 6.97 -9.60
C HIS A 150 -0.48 7.03 -9.24
N PHE A 151 -0.85 6.64 -8.03
CA PHE A 151 -2.23 6.72 -7.54
C PHE A 151 -2.69 8.19 -7.51
N PHE A 152 -1.86 9.11 -7.00
CA PHE A 152 -2.20 10.52 -6.86
C PHE A 152 -2.33 11.25 -8.20
N LYS A 153 -1.51 10.91 -9.20
CA LYS A 153 -1.60 11.47 -10.56
C LYS A 153 -2.97 11.26 -11.23
N ASN A 154 -3.68 10.22 -10.82
CA ASN A 154 -4.96 9.83 -11.41
C ASN A 154 -6.19 10.40 -10.69
N LEU A 155 -6.02 11.31 -9.71
CA LEU A 155 -7.12 11.88 -8.93
C LEU A 155 -8.04 12.82 -9.72
N HIS A 156 -7.65 13.22 -10.93
CA HIS A 156 -8.57 13.84 -11.89
C HIS A 156 -9.80 12.96 -12.21
N ARG A 157 -9.70 11.63 -12.02
CA ARG A 157 -10.81 10.68 -12.24
C ARG A 157 -11.66 10.51 -10.97
N LYS A 158 -12.98 10.68 -11.09
CA LYS A 158 -13.95 10.49 -9.99
C LYS A 158 -13.82 9.12 -9.30
N SER A 159 -13.63 8.05 -10.07
CA SER A 159 -13.45 6.70 -9.50
C SER A 159 -12.21 6.58 -8.63
N GLN A 160 -11.12 7.26 -8.99
CA GLN A 160 -9.89 7.28 -8.20
C GLN A 160 -10.05 8.10 -6.92
N ARG A 161 -10.77 9.22 -6.98
CA ARG A 161 -11.12 10.03 -5.80
C ARG A 161 -11.95 9.24 -4.80
N ASN A 162 -12.94 8.48 -5.28
CA ASN A 162 -13.75 7.64 -4.40
C ASN A 162 -12.90 6.55 -3.70
N LYS A 163 -11.95 5.93 -4.41
CA LYS A 163 -11.00 4.99 -3.78
C LYS A 163 -10.18 5.66 -2.69
N LEU A 164 -9.72 6.90 -2.92
CA LEU A 164 -9.00 7.67 -1.90
C LEU A 164 -9.90 7.95 -0.70
N LYS A 165 -11.11 8.48 -0.90
CA LYS A 165 -12.07 8.74 0.19
C LYS A 165 -12.35 7.47 1.00
N SER A 166 -12.53 6.32 0.36
CA SER A 166 -12.67 5.02 1.05
C SER A 166 -11.44 4.64 1.87
N LEU A 167 -10.23 4.89 1.36
CA LEU A 167 -9.00 4.62 2.10
C LEU A 167 -8.83 5.56 3.31
N LEU A 168 -9.13 6.84 3.16
CA LEU A 168 -9.09 7.80 4.26
C LEU A 168 -10.09 7.41 5.36
N HIS A 169 -11.30 7.02 4.96
CA HIS A 169 -12.31 6.50 5.87
C HIS A 169 -11.84 5.24 6.60
N TYR A 170 -11.13 4.33 5.93
CA TYR A 170 -10.53 3.16 6.57
C TYR A 170 -9.62 3.56 7.75
N PHE A 171 -8.74 4.55 7.57
CA PHE A 171 -7.87 4.99 8.67
C PHE A 171 -8.65 5.66 9.81
N GLU A 172 -9.65 6.47 9.50
CA GLU A 172 -10.53 7.06 10.52
C GLU A 172 -11.32 6.00 11.29
N TRP A 173 -11.77 4.94 10.61
CA TRP A 173 -12.43 3.80 11.22
C TRP A 173 -11.50 3.04 12.17
N LEU A 174 -10.23 2.85 11.79
CA LEU A 174 -9.24 2.19 12.66
C LEU A 174 -9.00 2.94 13.98
N ASP A 175 -9.19 4.25 14.04
CA ASP A 175 -8.98 5.01 15.29
C ASP A 175 -10.13 4.80 16.29
N LYS A 176 -11.33 4.50 15.79
CA LYS A 176 -12.55 4.37 16.59
C LYS A 176 -12.89 2.93 16.99
N ASN A 177 -12.26 1.94 16.36
CA ASN A 177 -12.63 0.53 16.50
C ASN A 177 -11.46 -0.30 17.05
N ASN A 178 -11.80 -1.45 17.66
CA ASN A 178 -10.78 -2.42 18.05
C ASN A 178 -10.14 -3.03 16.80
N ASN A 179 -8.81 -3.09 16.78
CA ASN A 179 -8.02 -3.51 15.61
C ASN A 179 -7.29 -4.83 15.85
N GLU A 180 -7.84 -5.68 16.72
CA GLU A 180 -7.32 -7.01 17.01
C GLU A 180 -7.76 -8.00 15.93
N GLY A 181 -6.80 -8.77 15.43
CA GLY A 181 -7.03 -9.80 14.44
C GLY A 181 -5.97 -9.82 13.36
N SER A 182 -6.18 -10.74 12.41
CA SER A 182 -5.22 -11.04 11.36
C SER A 182 -5.91 -11.37 10.05
N ILE A 183 -5.22 -11.11 8.94
CA ILE A 183 -5.59 -11.55 7.61
C ILE A 183 -4.71 -12.71 7.18
N LYS A 184 -5.33 -13.75 6.61
CA LYS A 184 -4.63 -14.88 6.02
C LYS A 184 -4.56 -14.73 4.51
N LEU A 185 -3.35 -14.62 3.97
CA LEU A 185 -3.06 -14.56 2.55
C LEU A 185 -2.55 -15.93 2.09
N SER A 186 -3.24 -16.55 1.14
CA SER A 186 -2.89 -17.89 0.63
C SER A 186 -2.64 -17.83 -0.87
N ARG A 187 -1.42 -18.18 -1.29
CA ARG A 187 -1.10 -18.47 -2.70
C ARG A 187 -1.27 -19.97 -2.93
N GLN A 188 -2.25 -20.32 -3.75
CA GLN A 188 -2.45 -21.70 -4.16
C GLN A 188 -1.80 -21.94 -5.52
N VAL A 189 -1.11 -23.06 -5.65
CA VAL A 189 -0.42 -23.47 -6.87
C VAL A 189 -0.78 -24.92 -7.13
N MET A 190 -1.20 -25.22 -8.36
CA MET A 190 -1.36 -26.59 -8.81
C MET A 190 0.00 -27.10 -9.27
N THR A 191 0.46 -28.18 -8.66
CA THR A 191 1.67 -28.89 -9.11
C THR A 191 1.41 -29.56 -10.45
N ALA A 192 2.46 -29.89 -11.21
CA ALA A 192 2.32 -30.58 -12.50
C ALA A 192 1.53 -31.90 -12.40
N LYS A 193 1.54 -32.57 -11.23
CA LYS A 193 0.75 -33.78 -10.96
C LYS A 193 -0.75 -33.53 -10.76
N GLN A 194 -1.13 -32.29 -10.50
CA GLN A 194 -2.51 -31.87 -10.28
C GLN A 194 -3.09 -31.20 -11.53
N TRP A 195 -2.27 -30.92 -12.54
CA TRP A 195 -2.75 -30.34 -13.79
C TRP A 195 -3.59 -31.38 -14.52
N LEU A 196 -4.84 -31.02 -14.78
CA LEU A 196 -5.76 -31.84 -15.55
C LEU A 196 -5.43 -31.68 -17.04
N THR A 197 -5.26 -32.79 -17.74
CA THR A 197 -5.18 -32.80 -19.20
C THR A 197 -6.57 -32.70 -19.81
N ILE A 198 -6.65 -32.53 -21.12
CA ILE A 198 -7.93 -32.52 -21.84
C ILE A 198 -8.64 -33.87 -21.68
N GLU A 199 -7.88 -34.97 -21.69
CA GLU A 199 -8.39 -36.32 -21.45
C GLU A 199 -9.01 -36.45 -20.06
N ASP A 200 -8.35 -35.93 -19.01
CA ASP A 200 -8.90 -35.93 -17.65
C ASP A 200 -10.26 -35.20 -17.57
N TRP A 201 -10.43 -34.11 -18.33
CA TRP A 201 -11.70 -33.38 -18.40
C TRP A 201 -12.78 -34.16 -19.15
N LEU A 202 -12.43 -34.89 -20.22
CA LEU A 202 -13.37 -35.70 -21.00
C LEU A 202 -13.85 -36.93 -20.21
N GLU A 203 -13.01 -37.48 -19.34
CA GLU A 203 -13.33 -38.63 -18.49
C GLU A 203 -13.96 -38.22 -17.15
N CYS A 204 -14.11 -36.92 -16.88
CA CYS A 204 -14.67 -36.43 -15.63
C CYS A 204 -16.14 -36.83 -15.47
N THR A 205 -16.43 -37.65 -14.47
CA THR A 205 -17.79 -38.13 -14.14
C THR A 205 -18.45 -37.36 -13.00
N LEU A 206 -17.81 -36.29 -12.50
CA LEU A 206 -18.37 -35.49 -11.42
C LEU A 206 -19.66 -34.80 -11.88
N PRO A 207 -20.73 -34.84 -11.08
CA PRO A 207 -21.98 -34.17 -11.42
C PRO A 207 -21.80 -32.66 -11.39
N LEU A 208 -22.64 -31.96 -12.14
CA LEU A 208 -22.71 -30.49 -12.08
C LEU A 208 -23.03 -30.02 -10.65
N CYS A 209 -22.38 -28.94 -10.23
CA CYS A 209 -22.69 -28.30 -8.97
C CYS A 209 -23.96 -27.44 -9.07
N LYS A 210 -24.56 -27.13 -7.92
CA LYS A 210 -25.71 -26.23 -7.87
C LYS A 210 -25.30 -24.83 -8.34
N LEU A 211 -26.05 -24.27 -9.28
CA LEU A 211 -25.87 -22.90 -9.78
C LEU A 211 -27.00 -22.00 -9.28
N LEU A 212 -26.65 -20.94 -8.56
CA LEU A 212 -27.57 -19.87 -8.18
C LEU A 212 -27.36 -18.68 -9.11
N VAL A 213 -28.33 -18.40 -9.97
CA VAL A 213 -28.33 -17.21 -10.84
C VAL A 213 -29.27 -16.18 -10.26
N ARG A 214 -28.79 -14.96 -10.05
CA ARG A 214 -29.58 -13.81 -9.60
C ARG A 214 -29.46 -12.68 -10.64
N HIS A 215 -30.57 -11.99 -10.89
CA HIS A 215 -30.63 -10.83 -11.79
C HIS A 215 -30.43 -9.49 -11.07
N GLU A 216 -30.38 -9.50 -9.74
CA GLU A 216 -30.27 -8.34 -8.85
C GLU A 216 -28.88 -8.21 -8.24
#